data_AF-A0A1M3MF31-F1
#
_entry.id   AF-A0A1M3MF31-F1
#
_cell.length_a   1.000
_cell.length_b   1.000
_cell.length_c   1.000
_cell.angle_alpha   90.00
_cell.angle_beta   90.00
_cell.angle_gamma   90.00
#
_symmetry.space_group_name_H-M   'P 1'
#
loop_
_entity.id
_entity.type
_entity.pdbx_description
1 polymer ?
#
loop_
_entity_poly.entity_id
_entity_poly.type
_entity_poly.pdbx_seq_one_letter_code
_entity_poly.pdbx_strand_id
1 'polypeptide(L)' 'MENKILEIVNTVLENRGKKAIRKINPSMSLRNDLDMDSLDLAELTVRIEAEFDIDIFEDGIVNTVGEIYAKLNIK' A
#
# COMPACT_ATOMS: atom_id res chain seq x y z
N MET A 1 -9.49 -7.99 5.34
CA MET A 1 -9.04 -6.75 4.68
C MET A 1 -7.51 -6.67 4.64
N GLU A 2 -6.82 -6.99 5.73
CA GLU A 2 -5.33 -6.98 5.79
C GLU A 2 -4.63 -7.88 4.75
N ASN A 3 -5.18 -9.06 4.45
CA ASN A 3 -4.57 -9.96 3.45
C ASN A 3 -4.54 -9.36 2.03
N LYS A 4 -5.55 -8.58 1.63
CA LYS A 4 -5.60 -8.00 0.27
C LYS A 4 -4.58 -6.88 0.10
N ILE A 5 -4.39 -6.04 1.12
CA ILE A 5 -3.34 -5.02 1.06
C ILE A 5 -1.96 -5.68 1.03
N LEU A 6 -1.77 -6.73 1.81
CA LEU A 6 -0.53 -7.52 1.75
C LEU A 6 -0.31 -8.10 0.34
N GLU A 7 -1.35 -8.61 -0.32
CA GLU A 7 -1.26 -9.09 -1.72
C GLU A 7 -0.93 -7.97 -2.71
N ILE A 8 -1.59 -6.81 -2.60
CA ILE A 8 -1.32 -5.66 -3.48
C ILE A 8 0.11 -5.16 -3.29
N VAL A 9 0.55 -4.98 -2.04
CA VAL A 9 1.92 -4.59 -1.70
C VAL A 9 2.91 -5.61 -2.22
N ASN A 10 2.65 -6.91 -2.03
CA ASN A 10 3.50 -7.97 -2.57
C ASN A 10 3.56 -7.92 -4.09
N THR A 11 2.45 -7.68 -4.77
CA THR A 11 2.43 -7.60 -6.22
C THR A 11 3.27 -6.42 -6.72
N VAL A 12 3.17 -5.26 -6.08
CA VAL A 12 4.01 -4.08 -6.40
C VAL A 12 5.49 -4.38 -6.14
N LEU A 13 5.82 -5.03 -5.00
CA LEU A 13 7.19 -5.43 -4.68
C LEU A 13 7.74 -6.47 -5.67
N GLU A 14 6.95 -7.48 -6.06
CA GLU A 14 7.36 -8.49 -7.04
C GLU A 14 7.56 -7.89 -8.43
N ASN A 15 6.71 -6.93 -8.84
CA ASN A 15 6.89 -6.17 -10.08
C ASN A 15 8.22 -5.41 -10.11
N ARG A 16 8.70 -4.95 -8.95
CA ARG A 16 10.02 -4.32 -8.76
C ARG A 16 11.17 -5.32 -8.66
N GLY A 17 10.90 -6.62 -8.63
CA GLY A 17 11.90 -7.66 -8.33
C GLY A 17 12.34 -7.71 -6.86
N LYS A 18 11.58 -7.08 -5.95
CA LYS A 18 11.79 -7.16 -4.51
C LYS A 18 11.12 -8.40 -3.93
N LYS A 19 11.57 -8.83 -2.75
CA LYS A 19 10.99 -9.97 -2.05
C LYS A 19 9.62 -9.61 -1.49
N ALA A 20 8.64 -10.45 -1.78
CA ALA A 20 7.35 -10.43 -1.11
C ALA A 20 7.54 -10.51 0.42
N ILE A 21 6.77 -9.69 1.14
CA ILE A 21 6.72 -9.63 2.59
C ILE A 21 5.57 -10.48 3.11
N ARG A 22 5.81 -11.17 4.22
CA ARG A 22 4.83 -12.05 4.86
C ARG A 22 3.92 -11.33 5.83
N LYS A 23 4.33 -10.17 6.32
CA LYS A 23 3.57 -9.31 7.23
C LYS A 23 3.86 -7.87 6.91
N ILE A 24 2.81 -7.05 6.94
CA ILE A 24 2.92 -5.59 6.94
C ILE A 24 2.41 -5.10 8.29
N ASN A 25 3.11 -4.14 8.88
CA ASN A 25 2.66 -3.48 10.11
C ASN A 25 2.19 -2.07 9.79
N PRO A 26 1.14 -1.55 10.45
CA PRO A 26 0.68 -0.18 10.25
C PRO A 26 1.75 0.87 10.62
N SER A 27 2.70 0.51 11.48
CA SER A 27 3.84 1.36 11.84
C SER A 27 4.97 1.37 10.79
N MET A 28 4.92 0.50 9.77
CA MET A 28 5.93 0.49 8.70
C MET A 28 5.71 1.68 7.77
N SER A 29 6.81 2.36 7.47
CA SER A 29 6.84 3.43 6.48
C SER A 29 6.91 2.84 5.08
N LEU A 30 6.05 3.31 4.19
CA LEU A 30 6.07 2.91 2.78
C LEU A 30 7.41 3.27 2.14
N ARG A 31 7.92 4.48 2.42
CA ARG A 31 9.19 4.96 1.85
C ARG A 31 10.42 4.40 2.55
N ASN A 32 10.43 4.26 3.89
CA ASN A 32 11.65 3.84 4.61
C ASN A 32 11.73 2.33 4.86
N ASP A 33 10.62 1.64 5.19
CA ASP A 33 10.64 0.20 5.48
C ASP A 33 10.40 -0.63 4.21
N LEU A 34 9.47 -0.19 3.37
CA LEU A 34 9.11 -0.88 2.12
C LEU A 34 9.89 -0.36 0.92
N ASP A 35 10.64 0.73 1.10
CA ASP A 35 11.46 1.35 0.05
C ASP A 35 10.61 1.62 -1.20
N MET A 36 9.39 2.14 -0.98
CA MET A 36 8.44 2.49 -2.02
C MET A 36 8.65 3.93 -2.46
N ASP A 37 8.94 4.12 -3.75
CA ASP A 37 9.04 5.44 -4.36
C ASP A 37 7.66 5.96 -4.79
N SER A 38 7.60 7.21 -5.24
CA SER A 38 6.38 7.81 -5.80
C SER A 38 5.75 6.98 -6.92
N LEU A 39 6.54 6.19 -7.67
CA LEU A 39 6.03 5.27 -8.68
C LEU A 39 5.34 4.03 -8.06
N ASP A 40 5.90 3.46 -6.98
CA ASP A 40 5.25 2.37 -6.25
C ASP A 40 3.96 2.83 -5.64
N LEU A 41 3.97 4.02 -5.03
CA LEU A 41 2.78 4.59 -4.42
C LEU A 41 1.69 4.80 -5.47
N ALA A 42 2.04 5.30 -6.66
CA ALA A 42 1.10 5.44 -7.76
C ALA A 42 0.54 4.07 -8.21
N GLU A 43 1.38 3.05 -8.41
CA GLU A 43 0.92 1.71 -8.80
C GLU A 43 0.05 1.07 -7.72
N LEU A 44 0.46 1.19 -6.45
CA LEU A 44 -0.27 0.71 -5.30
C LEU A 44 -1.66 1.36 -5.22
N THR A 45 -1.74 2.68 -5.44
CA THR A 45 -3.00 3.43 -5.43
C THR A 45 -3.93 2.94 -6.52
N VAL A 46 -3.45 2.83 -7.76
CA VAL A 46 -4.26 2.35 -8.89
C VAL A 46 -4.77 0.92 -8.64
N ARG A 47 -3.94 0.05 -8.04
CA ARG A 47 -4.37 -1.30 -7.67
C ARG A 47 -5.40 -1.32 -6.55
N ILE A 48 -5.23 -0.47 -5.54
CA ILE A 48 -6.20 -0.34 -4.45
C ILE A 48 -7.52 0.24 -4.98
N GLU A 49 -7.48 1.27 -5.81
CA GLU A 49 -8.64 1.85 -6.49
C GLU A 49 -9.35 0.81 -7.35
N ALA A 50 -8.62 0.02 -8.15
CA ALA A 50 -9.23 -1.05 -8.95
C ALA A 50 -9.88 -2.17 -8.12
N GLU A 51 -9.35 -2.47 -6.92
CA GLU A 51 -9.86 -3.54 -6.04
C GLU A 51 -10.93 -3.09 -5.05
N PHE A 52 -10.87 -1.84 -4.60
CA PHE A 52 -11.69 -1.30 -3.51
C PHE A 52 -12.52 -0.07 -3.92
N ASP A 53 -12.27 0.51 -5.10
CA ASP A 53 -12.87 1.77 -5.57
C ASP A 53 -12.58 2.94 -4.61
N ILE A 54 -11.41 2.92 -3.96
CA ILE A 54 -10.96 3.91 -2.98
C ILE A 54 -9.61 4.48 -3.41
N ASP A 55 -9.55 5.79 -3.62
CA ASP A 55 -8.29 6.51 -3.74
C ASP A 55 -7.76 6.90 -2.35
N ILE A 56 -6.68 6.24 -1.95
CA ILE A 56 -6.04 6.47 -0.64
C ILE A 56 -5.21 7.77 -0.59
N PHE A 57 -4.88 8.37 -1.75
CA PHE A 57 -4.12 9.63 -1.85
C PHE A 57 -4.99 10.85 -2.14
N GLU A 58 -6.28 10.69 -2.41
CA GLU A 58 -7.20 11.80 -2.72
C GLU A 58 -7.20 12.88 -1.63
N ASP A 59 -7.08 12.48 -0.37
CA ASP A 59 -7.21 13.36 0.80
C ASP A 59 -5.85 13.68 1.45
N GLY A 60 -4.73 13.23 0.87
CA GLY A 60 -3.39 13.55 1.38
C GLY A 60 -2.29 12.54 1.04
N ILE A 61 -1.05 12.87 1.40
CA ILE A 61 0.10 11.97 1.20
C ILE A 61 0.09 10.89 2.27
N VAL A 62 -0.05 9.63 1.85
CA VAL A 62 0.12 8.46 2.70
C VAL A 62 1.60 8.15 2.85
N ASN A 63 2.08 8.07 4.10
CA ASN A 63 3.49 7.78 4.42
C ASN A 63 3.67 6.40 5.07
N THR A 64 2.64 5.90 5.74
CA THR A 64 2.68 4.63 6.47
C THR A 64 1.58 3.69 6.02
N VAL A 65 1.82 2.39 6.21
CA VAL A 65 0.83 1.35 5.95
C VAL A 65 -0.44 1.54 6.80
N GLY A 66 -0.30 2.09 8.02
CA GLY A 66 -1.42 2.37 8.90
C GLY A 66 -2.40 3.40 8.35
N GLU A 67 -1.90 4.39 7.60
CA GLU A 67 -2.75 5.38 6.94
C GLU A 67 -3.55 4.76 5.80
N ILE A 68 -2.95 3.85 5.02
CA ILE A 68 -3.67 3.06 4.01
C ILE A 68 -4.80 2.29 4.67
N TYR A 69 -4.50 1.58 5.76
CA TYR A 69 -5.50 0.83 6.49
C TYR A 69 -6.60 1.72 7.07
N ALA A 70 -6.24 2.89 7.60
CA ALA A 70 -7.21 3.83 8.13
C ALA A 70 -8.18 4.27 7.03
N LYS A 71 -7.68 4.61 5.83
CA LYS A 71 -8.50 4.99 4.67
C LYS A 71 -9.41 3.87 4.18
N LEU A 72 -8.92 2.63 4.17
CA LEU A 72 -9.68 1.47 3.71
C LEU A 72 -10.65 0.90 4.75
N ASN A 73 -10.39 1.16 6.03
CA ASN A 73 -11.19 0.68 7.15
C ASN A 73 -12.13 1.76 7.69
N ILE A 74 -12.33 2.87 6.95
CA ILE A 74 -13.44 3.81 7.21
C ILE A 74 -14.73 3.05 6.88
N LYS A 75 -15.32 2.45 7.92
CA LYS A 75 -16.66 1.90 7.95
C LYS A 75 -17.41 2.49 9.12
#